data_AF-A0A2K3LX15-F1
#
_entry.id   AF-A0A2K3LX15-F1
#
_cell.length_a   1.000
_cell.length_b   1.000
_cell.length_c   1.000
_cell.angle_alpha   90.00
_cell.angle_beta   90.00
_cell.angle_gamma   90.00
#
_symmetry.space_group_name_H-M   'P 1'
#
loop_
_entity.id
_entity.type
_entity.pdbx_description
1 polymer ?
#
loop_
_entity_poly.entity_id
_entity_poly.type
_entity_poly.pdbx_seq_one_letter_code
_entity_poly.pdbx_strand_id
1 'polypeptide(L)'
;MALSNIKYNPTTHSTPLIKIFITFLFLQYHNVNSQYSPIPISSPPEPSPEPSPSPSSPQPPRPESTVSFTIEQFKEDDPNIFVLGDASISDGIVSLTKTDQYGKPLQKSVGRVTHITPIHIWDKTSGKLADFSTGFSFIVNTNGSKFHGDGFTFFLGPLDFDLPKNSSGGYLGLFNPETALVPSQNPVIAIEFDTYTNGWDPSSPSQFPHIGIDIGSLDSVATVNWPIDDFVETNALGEASISYISESKKLSVFVDYPNSEREGFSVSYVVDLRSVLPEWVRVGFSAATGELVETHDITNWSFDSAL
;
A
#
# COMPACT_ATOMS: atom_id res chain seq x y z
N MET A 1 41.25 50.99 20.49
CA MET A 1 41.53 50.62 21.90
C MET A 1 40.86 49.27 22.13
N ALA A 2 41.63 48.18 22.02
CA ALA A 2 42.20 47.39 23.14
C ALA A 2 41.12 46.54 23.84
N LEU A 3 41.03 45.23 23.56
CA LEU A 3 41.64 44.09 24.31
C LEU A 3 41.02 43.96 25.72
N SER A 4 40.58 42.81 26.28
CA SER A 4 40.98 41.40 26.09
C SER A 4 40.16 40.46 27.00
N ASN A 5 39.92 39.23 26.51
CA ASN A 5 40.13 37.88 27.08
C ASN A 5 39.51 37.40 28.42
N ILE A 6 39.36 36.04 28.43
CA ILE A 6 39.40 35.04 29.54
C ILE A 6 38.02 34.37 29.77
N LYS A 7 37.81 33.04 29.80
CA LYS A 7 38.68 31.85 29.67
C LYS A 7 37.84 30.61 29.32
N TYR A 8 38.48 29.70 28.60
CA TYR A 8 38.12 28.32 28.30
C TYR A 8 38.48 27.40 29.49
N ASN A 9 37.70 26.36 29.77
CA ASN A 9 38.11 25.25 30.64
C ASN A 9 37.43 23.92 30.20
N PRO A 10 38.19 22.91 29.72
CA PRO A 10 37.69 21.58 29.47
C PRO A 10 38.13 20.62 30.58
N THR A 11 37.20 19.82 31.11
CA THR A 11 37.56 18.66 31.95
C THR A 11 37.29 17.36 31.22
N THR A 12 38.40 16.66 31.02
CA THR A 12 38.61 15.29 30.56
C THR A 12 38.07 14.25 31.53
N HIS A 13 37.54 13.14 31.01
CA HIS A 13 37.75 11.82 31.61
C HIS A 13 37.90 10.76 30.53
N SER A 14 39.09 10.16 30.49
CA SER A 14 39.47 8.98 29.73
C SER A 14 39.35 7.73 30.59
N THR A 15 38.94 6.58 30.01
CA THR A 15 39.45 5.22 30.32
C THR A 15 38.91 4.21 29.27
N PRO A 16 39.52 3.03 29.07
CA PRO A 16 40.09 2.67 27.76
C PRO A 16 39.52 1.40 27.09
N LEU A 17 39.80 1.32 25.77
CA LEU A 17 40.15 0.16 24.92
C LEU A 17 39.69 -1.25 25.34
N ILE A 18 38.83 -1.86 24.52
CA ILE A 18 38.93 -3.28 24.15
C ILE A 18 38.76 -3.39 22.63
N LYS A 19 39.88 -3.61 21.92
CA LYS A 19 39.92 -4.14 20.56
C LYS A 19 40.17 -5.64 20.69
N ILE A 20 39.29 -6.49 20.17
CA ILE A 20 39.60 -7.90 19.92
C ILE A 20 39.49 -8.14 18.42
N PHE A 21 40.66 -8.41 17.83
CA PHE A 21 40.88 -9.05 16.54
C PHE A 21 40.77 -10.57 16.73
N ILE A 22 40.01 -11.29 15.91
CA ILE A 22 40.38 -12.66 15.52
C ILE A 22 40.06 -12.86 14.03
N THR A 23 41.10 -13.25 13.30
CA THR A 23 41.20 -13.52 11.87
C THR A 23 41.22 -15.04 11.67
N PHE A 24 40.44 -15.52 10.68
CA PHE A 24 40.51 -16.77 9.88
C PHE A 24 41.21 -18.05 10.40
N LEU A 25 40.56 -19.21 10.18
CA LEU A 25 41.26 -20.41 9.72
C LEU A 25 40.39 -21.24 8.75
N PHE A 26 40.88 -21.40 7.52
CA PHE A 26 40.47 -22.39 6.53
C PHE A 26 41.61 -23.43 6.40
N LEU A 27 41.25 -24.63 5.95
CA LEU A 27 42.05 -25.76 5.43
C LEU A 27 42.63 -26.82 6.41
N GLN A 28 42.05 -28.02 6.24
CA GLN A 28 42.67 -29.32 5.97
C GLN A 28 43.70 -29.91 6.95
N TYR A 29 43.36 -31.08 7.50
CA TYR A 29 44.32 -32.17 7.66
C TYR A 29 43.71 -33.51 7.20
N HIS A 30 44.48 -34.19 6.37
CA HIS A 30 44.24 -35.52 5.82
C HIS A 30 44.64 -36.64 6.80
N ASN A 31 44.11 -37.83 6.49
CA ASN A 31 44.71 -39.16 6.64
C ASN A 31 44.89 -39.76 8.05
N VAL A 32 43.99 -40.68 8.39
CA VAL A 32 44.38 -41.94 9.05
C VAL A 32 43.79 -43.09 8.25
N ASN A 33 44.68 -43.85 7.62
CA ASN A 33 44.43 -45.15 7.02
C ASN A 33 44.55 -46.22 8.12
N SER A 34 43.51 -47.02 8.36
CA SER A 34 43.70 -48.36 8.96
C SER A 34 42.58 -49.33 8.59
N GLN A 35 42.87 -50.16 7.60
CA GLN A 35 42.66 -51.62 7.60
C GLN A 35 41.35 -52.12 8.25
N TYR A 36 40.28 -52.22 7.45
CA TYR A 36 39.21 -53.19 7.68
C TYR A 36 38.82 -53.84 6.34
N SER A 37 38.94 -55.15 6.27
CA SER A 37 38.45 -55.97 5.16
C SER A 37 36.91 -55.90 5.11
N PRO A 38 36.28 -55.69 3.93
CA PRO A 38 34.83 -55.69 3.84
C PRO A 38 34.25 -57.11 3.91
N ILE A 39 33.28 -57.28 4.80
CA ILE A 39 32.36 -58.43 4.84
C ILE A 39 31.37 -58.25 3.67
N PRO A 40 30.98 -59.31 2.92
CA PRO A 40 29.97 -59.18 1.89
C PRO A 40 28.61 -58.84 2.53
N ILE A 41 28.11 -57.63 2.30
CA ILE A 41 26.73 -57.25 2.62
C ILE A 41 25.86 -57.67 1.43
N SER A 42 24.90 -58.55 1.68
CA SER A 42 23.86 -58.88 0.71
C SER A 42 22.99 -57.64 0.43
N SER A 43 22.76 -57.34 -0.85
CA SER A 43 21.87 -56.28 -1.30
C SER A 43 20.47 -56.43 -0.66
N PRO A 44 19.83 -55.34 -0.18
CA PRO A 44 18.43 -55.39 0.21
C PRO A 44 17.56 -55.68 -1.03
N PRO A 45 16.40 -56.34 -0.85
CA PRO A 45 15.47 -56.58 -1.95
C PRO A 45 14.96 -55.25 -2.51
N GLU A 46 14.85 -55.21 -3.83
CA GLU A 46 14.33 -54.08 -4.60
C GLU A 46 12.89 -53.76 -4.16
N PRO A 47 12.53 -52.48 -3.91
CA PRO A 47 11.16 -52.13 -3.55
C PRO A 47 10.22 -52.42 -4.71
N SER A 48 9.08 -53.03 -4.39
CA SER A 48 7.99 -53.28 -5.34
C SER A 48 7.57 -51.97 -6.03
N PRO A 49 7.27 -51.99 -7.34
CA PRO A 49 6.83 -50.80 -8.05
C PRO A 49 5.55 -50.24 -7.42
N GLU A 50 5.53 -48.94 -7.13
CA GLU A 50 4.32 -48.23 -6.71
C GLU A 50 3.22 -48.39 -7.79
N PRO A 51 1.96 -48.58 -7.39
CA PRO A 51 0.86 -48.60 -8.33
C PRO A 51 0.76 -47.24 -9.02
N SER A 52 0.66 -47.26 -10.35
CA SER A 52 0.47 -46.09 -11.20
C SER A 52 -0.68 -45.22 -10.67
N PRO A 53 -0.55 -43.88 -10.66
CA PRO A 53 -1.64 -43.02 -10.24
C PRO A 53 -2.84 -43.23 -11.17
N SER A 54 -3.99 -43.56 -10.56
CA SER A 54 -5.28 -43.61 -11.23
C SER A 54 -5.54 -42.28 -11.96
N PRO A 55 -6.13 -42.28 -13.18
CA PRO A 55 -6.49 -41.04 -13.84
C PRO A 55 -7.46 -40.26 -12.95
N SER A 56 -7.05 -39.06 -12.53
CA SER A 56 -7.89 -38.16 -11.76
C SER A 56 -9.11 -37.79 -12.58
N SER A 57 -10.29 -38.16 -12.08
CA SER A 57 -11.57 -37.68 -12.60
C SER A 57 -11.55 -36.14 -12.65
N PRO A 58 -12.12 -35.51 -13.69
CA PRO A 58 -12.20 -34.06 -13.76
C PRO A 58 -12.94 -33.54 -12.53
N GLN A 59 -12.23 -32.77 -11.72
CA GLN A 59 -12.80 -32.10 -10.57
C GLN A 59 -13.86 -31.11 -11.08
N PRO A 60 -15.07 -31.08 -10.50
CA PRO A 60 -16.06 -30.07 -10.87
C PRO A 60 -15.46 -28.67 -10.73
N PRO A 61 -15.84 -27.71 -11.59
CA PRO A 61 -15.35 -26.33 -11.48
C PRO A 61 -15.56 -25.84 -10.05
N ARG A 62 -14.47 -25.34 -9.44
CA ARG A 62 -14.52 -24.73 -8.11
C ARG A 62 -15.52 -23.55 -8.18
N PRO A 63 -16.41 -23.38 -7.20
CA PRO A 63 -17.33 -22.25 -7.20
C PRO A 63 -16.53 -20.94 -7.32
N GLU A 64 -16.98 -20.07 -8.23
CA GLU A 64 -16.43 -18.73 -8.44
C GLU A 64 -16.55 -17.95 -7.12
N SER A 65 -15.46 -17.29 -6.71
CA SER A 65 -15.42 -16.53 -5.46
C SER A 65 -15.89 -15.11 -5.77
N THR A 66 -17.06 -14.74 -5.27
CA THR A 66 -17.61 -13.39 -5.43
C THR A 66 -17.65 -12.64 -4.10
N VAL A 67 -17.33 -11.36 -4.14
CA VAL A 67 -17.45 -10.42 -3.01
C VAL A 67 -18.12 -9.17 -3.52
N SER A 68 -19.16 -8.71 -2.84
CA SER A 68 -19.87 -7.47 -3.17
C SER A 68 -20.36 -6.79 -1.90
N PHE A 69 -20.22 -5.47 -1.83
CA PHE A 69 -20.81 -4.65 -0.77
C PHE A 69 -21.08 -3.22 -1.24
N THR A 70 -22.04 -2.58 -0.58
CA THR A 70 -22.37 -1.16 -0.76
C THR A 70 -22.57 -0.52 0.61
N ILE A 71 -21.90 0.60 0.83
CA ILE A 71 -21.97 1.43 2.03
C ILE A 71 -22.44 2.80 1.59
N GLU A 72 -23.73 3.07 1.81
CA GLU A 72 -24.31 4.39 1.53
C GLU A 72 -23.93 5.43 2.59
N GLN A 73 -23.73 4.97 3.83
CA GLN A 73 -23.29 5.76 4.97
C GLN A 73 -22.50 4.86 5.92
N PHE A 74 -21.39 5.37 6.45
CA PHE A 74 -20.54 4.64 7.39
C PHE A 74 -21.12 4.67 8.81
N LYS A 75 -21.08 3.52 9.50
CA LYS A 75 -21.49 3.40 10.90
C LYS A 75 -20.28 3.12 11.77
N GLU A 76 -20.20 3.82 12.91
CA GLU A 76 -19.10 3.64 13.88
C GLU A 76 -19.01 2.20 14.40
N ASP A 77 -20.13 1.49 14.47
CA ASP A 77 -20.22 0.12 14.97
C ASP A 77 -20.27 -0.95 13.87
N ASP A 78 -20.00 -0.60 12.61
CA ASP A 78 -19.97 -1.58 11.51
C ASP A 78 -18.84 -2.59 11.73
N PRO A 79 -19.15 -3.87 11.99
CA PRO A 79 -18.13 -4.87 12.26
C PRO A 79 -17.28 -5.20 11.03
N ASN A 80 -17.71 -4.81 9.83
CA ASN A 80 -16.98 -5.07 8.59
C ASN A 80 -15.96 -3.99 8.26
N ILE A 81 -15.97 -2.88 9.00
CA ILE A 81 -15.07 -1.75 8.80
C ILE A 81 -14.05 -1.70 9.92
N PHE A 82 -12.77 -1.74 9.52
CA PHE A 82 -11.66 -1.61 10.44
C PHE A 82 -10.99 -0.25 10.27
N VAL A 83 -10.99 0.53 11.33
CA VAL A 83 -10.45 1.89 11.38
C VAL A 83 -9.12 1.89 12.14
N LEU A 84 -8.10 2.49 11.56
CA LEU A 84 -6.74 2.55 12.09
C LEU A 84 -6.18 3.98 12.05
N GLY A 85 -5.24 4.25 12.96
CA GLY A 85 -4.57 5.55 13.05
C GLY A 85 -5.52 6.65 13.52
N ASP A 86 -5.44 7.79 12.85
CA ASP A 86 -6.22 9.00 13.12
C ASP A 86 -7.55 9.03 12.36
N ALA A 87 -7.90 7.98 11.60
CA ALA A 87 -9.18 7.92 10.90
C ALA A 87 -10.36 7.78 11.90
N SER A 88 -11.50 8.36 11.55
CA SER A 88 -12.72 8.31 12.36
C SER A 88 -13.96 8.24 11.48
N ILE A 89 -15.06 7.74 12.04
CA ILE A 89 -16.38 7.76 11.42
C ILE A 89 -17.26 8.71 12.24
N SER A 90 -17.95 9.63 11.58
CA SER A 90 -18.93 10.51 12.21
C SER A 90 -19.97 10.95 11.17
N ASP A 91 -21.24 11.02 11.57
CA ASP A 91 -22.34 11.49 10.70
C ASP A 91 -22.41 10.79 9.33
N GLY A 92 -22.09 9.49 9.29
CA GLY A 92 -22.13 8.72 8.04
C GLY A 92 -20.89 8.84 7.16
N ILE A 93 -19.88 9.61 7.57
CA ILE A 93 -18.68 9.95 6.79
C ILE A 93 -17.44 9.38 7.47
N VAL A 94 -16.52 8.83 6.68
CA VAL A 94 -15.16 8.52 7.12
C VAL A 94 -14.30 9.75 6.91
N SER A 95 -13.69 10.28 7.96
CA SER A 95 -12.57 11.22 7.85
C SER A 95 -11.27 10.44 8.02
N LEU A 96 -10.42 10.41 6.99
CA LEU A 96 -9.17 9.63 7.02
C LEU A 96 -8.06 10.32 7.83
N THR A 97 -8.19 11.63 8.11
CA THR A 97 -7.19 12.42 8.83
C THR A 97 -7.86 13.26 9.92
N LYS A 98 -7.18 13.42 11.06
CA LYS A 98 -7.73 14.12 12.24
C LYS A 98 -7.84 15.63 12.03
N THR A 99 -8.83 16.18 12.69
CA THR A 99 -9.06 17.63 12.84
C THR A 99 -8.97 18.05 14.31
N ASP A 100 -8.85 19.35 14.56
CA ASP A 100 -9.14 19.91 15.88
C ASP A 100 -10.64 19.99 16.15
N GLN A 101 -11.02 20.44 17.35
CA GLN A 101 -12.43 20.58 17.75
C GLN A 101 -13.24 21.58 16.91
N TYR A 102 -12.61 22.36 16.03
CA TYR A 102 -13.26 23.30 15.11
C TYR A 102 -13.29 22.79 13.67
N GLY A 103 -12.90 21.53 13.43
CA GLY A 103 -12.83 20.94 12.10
C GLY A 103 -11.60 21.35 11.30
N LYS A 104 -10.59 21.98 11.92
CA LYS A 104 -9.36 22.34 11.20
C LYS A 104 -8.45 21.11 11.03
N PRO A 105 -7.98 20.79 9.81
CA PRO A 105 -7.03 19.71 9.59
C PRO A 105 -5.74 19.87 10.40
N LEU A 106 -5.17 18.76 10.89
CA LEU A 106 -3.93 18.76 11.67
C LEU A 106 -2.76 18.14 10.89
N GLN A 107 -1.56 18.58 11.24
CA GLN A 107 -0.30 18.06 10.68
C GLN A 107 -0.02 16.64 11.16
N LYS A 108 0.75 15.89 10.36
CA LYS A 108 1.25 14.55 10.69
C LYS A 108 0.14 13.59 11.11
N SER A 109 -1.02 13.74 10.47
CA SER A 109 -2.13 12.81 10.61
C SER A 109 -1.91 11.63 9.68
N VAL A 110 -2.22 10.43 10.13
CA VAL A 110 -2.24 9.23 9.29
C VAL A 110 -3.41 8.37 9.70
N GLY A 111 -4.29 8.04 8.76
CA GLY A 111 -5.42 7.18 9.04
C GLY A 111 -5.76 6.26 7.88
N ARG A 112 -6.40 5.15 8.23
CA ARG A 112 -6.76 4.10 7.28
C ARG A 112 -8.09 3.49 7.66
N VAL A 113 -8.91 3.21 6.65
CA VAL A 113 -10.16 2.46 6.77
C VAL A 113 -10.10 1.27 5.82
N THR A 114 -10.41 0.07 6.31
CA THR A 114 -10.30 -1.18 5.53
C THR A 114 -11.55 -2.02 5.69
N HIS A 115 -12.06 -2.59 4.60
CA HIS A 115 -13.11 -3.61 4.68
C HIS A 115 -12.48 -4.96 5.07
N ILE A 116 -12.98 -5.61 6.12
CA ILE A 116 -12.29 -6.78 6.70
C ILE A 116 -12.38 -8.04 5.84
N THR A 117 -13.38 -8.13 4.96
CA THR A 117 -13.64 -9.29 4.10
C THR A 117 -12.44 -9.56 3.20
N PRO A 118 -11.79 -10.73 3.33
CA PRO A 118 -10.75 -11.16 2.41
C PRO A 118 -11.29 -11.33 0.99
N ILE A 119 -10.60 -10.77 0.00
CA ILE A 119 -10.93 -10.87 -1.42
C ILE A 119 -9.92 -11.81 -2.08
N HIS A 120 -10.41 -12.85 -2.75
CA HIS A 120 -9.59 -13.77 -3.53
C HIS A 120 -9.33 -13.16 -4.92
N ILE A 121 -8.25 -12.38 -5.05
CA ILE A 121 -8.00 -11.56 -6.25
C ILE A 121 -7.34 -12.37 -7.39
N TRP A 122 -6.71 -13.50 -7.06
CA TRP A 122 -6.27 -14.51 -8.02
C TRP A 122 -6.11 -15.87 -7.35
N ASP A 123 -6.23 -16.96 -8.12
CA ASP A 123 -6.05 -18.34 -7.64
C ASP A 123 -4.78 -18.95 -8.25
N LYS A 124 -3.87 -19.42 -7.39
CA LYS A 124 -2.58 -19.97 -7.77
C LYS A 124 -2.65 -21.30 -8.51
N THR A 125 -3.71 -22.08 -8.29
CA THR A 125 -3.87 -23.40 -8.91
C THR A 125 -4.28 -23.28 -10.36
N SER A 126 -5.25 -22.41 -10.64
CA SER A 126 -5.82 -22.17 -11.96
C SER A 126 -5.13 -21.05 -12.73
N GLY A 127 -4.43 -20.15 -12.02
CA GLY A 127 -3.88 -18.93 -12.57
C GLY A 127 -4.93 -17.87 -12.92
N LYS A 128 -6.22 -18.08 -12.56
CA LYS A 128 -7.29 -17.12 -12.80
C LYS A 128 -7.07 -15.84 -11.99
N LEU A 129 -7.52 -14.73 -12.56
CA LEU A 129 -7.51 -13.39 -11.98
C LEU A 129 -8.96 -12.93 -11.85
N ALA A 130 -9.29 -12.26 -10.75
CA ALA A 130 -10.61 -11.70 -10.57
C ALA A 130 -10.77 -10.42 -11.39
N ASP A 131 -11.97 -10.20 -11.91
CA ASP A 131 -12.43 -8.86 -12.25
C ASP A 131 -12.82 -8.14 -10.96
N PHE A 132 -12.65 -6.82 -10.91
CA PHE A 132 -13.24 -6.02 -9.85
C PHE A 132 -13.64 -4.63 -10.31
N SER A 133 -14.60 -4.05 -9.61
CA SER A 133 -14.95 -2.64 -9.70
C SER A 133 -15.21 -2.06 -8.32
N THR A 134 -14.89 -0.79 -8.14
CA THR A 134 -15.23 -0.05 -6.93
C THR A 134 -15.63 1.38 -7.30
N GLY A 135 -16.59 1.91 -6.56
CA GLY A 135 -17.02 3.30 -6.67
C GLY A 135 -17.04 3.94 -5.30
N PHE A 136 -16.67 5.20 -5.20
CA PHE A 136 -16.80 5.96 -3.95
C PHE A 136 -16.89 7.44 -4.25
N SER A 137 -17.53 8.17 -3.35
CA SER A 137 -17.51 9.64 -3.38
C SER A 137 -16.66 10.17 -2.23
N PHE A 138 -15.99 11.29 -2.49
CA PHE A 138 -15.06 11.89 -1.55
C PHE A 138 -15.11 13.42 -1.60
N ILE A 139 -14.61 14.05 -0.53
CA ILE A 139 -14.37 15.49 -0.42
C ILE A 139 -12.94 15.70 0.08
N VAL A 140 -12.23 16.61 -0.57
CA VAL A 140 -10.97 17.17 -0.05
C VAL A 140 -11.28 18.56 0.48
N ASN A 141 -10.98 18.80 1.76
CA ASN A 141 -11.26 20.07 2.42
C ASN A 141 -10.00 20.67 3.04
N THR A 142 -9.60 21.83 2.53
CA THR A 142 -8.36 22.53 2.92
C THR A 142 -8.58 23.54 4.04
N ASN A 143 -9.80 23.66 4.55
CA ASN A 143 -10.27 24.69 5.47
C ASN A 143 -9.89 26.12 5.01
N GLY A 144 -10.01 26.36 3.69
CA GLY A 144 -9.71 27.64 3.03
C GLY A 144 -8.22 27.92 2.83
N SER A 145 -7.33 26.95 3.08
CA SER A 145 -5.91 27.09 2.78
C SER A 145 -5.64 26.95 1.28
N LYS A 146 -4.76 27.82 0.76
CA LYS A 146 -4.24 27.72 -0.62
C LYS A 146 -3.12 26.70 -0.79
N PHE A 147 -2.42 26.40 0.30
CA PHE A 147 -1.36 25.39 0.32
C PHE A 147 -1.84 24.26 1.21
N HIS A 148 -1.96 23.07 0.65
CA HIS A 148 -2.55 21.90 1.29
C HIS A 148 -1.85 20.63 0.81
N GLY A 149 -2.16 19.51 1.46
CA GLY A 149 -1.47 18.24 1.27
C GLY A 149 -1.85 17.19 2.32
N ASP A 150 -1.52 15.91 2.13
CA ASP A 150 -0.71 15.38 1.01
C ASP A 150 -1.51 14.51 0.04
N GLY A 151 -2.66 13.97 0.46
CA GLY A 151 -3.54 13.20 -0.39
C GLY A 151 -4.07 11.93 0.28
N PHE A 152 -4.81 11.14 -0.49
CA PHE A 152 -5.33 9.85 -0.06
C PHE A 152 -5.23 8.79 -1.16
N THR A 153 -5.49 7.53 -0.79
CA THR A 153 -5.41 6.39 -1.70
C THR A 153 -6.62 5.48 -1.51
N PHE A 154 -7.04 4.82 -2.59
CA PHE A 154 -7.72 3.52 -2.52
C PHE A 154 -6.66 2.44 -2.76
N PHE A 155 -6.60 1.39 -1.93
CA PHE A 155 -5.56 0.37 -2.05
C PHE A 155 -6.10 -1.06 -2.01
N LEU A 156 -5.35 -1.97 -2.64
CA LEU A 156 -5.41 -3.42 -2.47
C LEU A 156 -4.10 -3.86 -1.79
N GLY A 157 -4.18 -4.56 -0.67
CA GLY A 157 -2.99 -5.02 0.07
C GLY A 157 -3.19 -6.35 0.81
N PRO A 158 -2.13 -6.93 1.39
CA PRO A 158 -2.22 -8.18 2.14
C PRO A 158 -3.22 -8.11 3.30
N LEU A 159 -3.68 -9.28 3.78
CA LEU A 159 -4.64 -9.33 4.90
C LEU A 159 -4.07 -8.72 6.19
N ASP A 160 -2.76 -8.85 6.38
CA ASP A 160 -1.94 -8.36 7.48
C ASP A 160 -1.22 -7.04 7.16
N PHE A 161 -1.78 -6.24 6.24
CA PHE A 161 -1.19 -4.96 5.85
C PHE A 161 -1.34 -3.91 6.96
N ASP A 162 -0.31 -3.80 7.79
CA ASP A 162 -0.21 -2.84 8.88
C ASP A 162 -0.03 -1.40 8.37
N LEU A 163 -0.35 -0.43 9.23
CA LEU A 163 -0.06 0.99 9.00
C LEU A 163 1.43 1.23 9.24
N PRO A 164 2.24 1.60 8.21
CA PRO A 164 3.68 1.72 8.38
C PRO A 164 4.05 2.86 9.32
N LYS A 165 5.13 2.68 10.08
CA LYS A 165 5.66 3.76 10.93
C LYS A 165 6.22 4.89 10.06
N ASN A 166 6.08 6.12 10.54
CA ASN A 166 6.58 7.33 9.88
C ASN A 166 6.05 7.54 8.45
N SER A 167 4.81 7.10 8.19
CA SER A 167 4.15 7.17 6.88
C SER A 167 3.31 8.44 6.67
N SER A 168 3.55 9.50 7.46
CA SER A 168 2.89 10.79 7.32
C SER A 168 3.36 11.57 6.09
N GLY A 169 2.57 12.55 5.64
CA GLY A 169 2.86 13.34 4.44
C GLY A 169 2.74 12.49 3.17
N GLY A 170 3.57 12.78 2.18
CA GLY A 170 3.59 12.08 0.89
C GLY A 170 3.79 10.56 0.91
N TYR A 171 4.03 9.93 2.05
CA TYR A 171 3.97 8.46 2.15
C TYR A 171 2.53 7.90 2.27
N LEU A 172 1.53 8.80 2.31
CA LEU A 172 0.08 8.56 2.22
C LEU A 172 -0.48 7.54 3.22
N GLY A 173 0.22 7.33 4.33
CA GLY A 173 -0.11 6.31 5.31
C GLY A 173 0.06 4.88 4.80
N LEU A 174 0.65 4.70 3.61
CA LEU A 174 0.69 3.44 2.88
C LEU A 174 2.10 2.86 2.76
N PHE A 175 3.10 3.72 2.64
CA PHE A 175 4.49 3.31 2.44
C PHE A 175 5.37 3.59 3.65
N ASN A 176 6.34 2.70 3.87
CA ASN A 176 7.42 2.93 4.79
C ASN A 176 8.52 3.77 4.09
N PRO A 177 9.06 4.83 4.72
CA PRO A 177 10.06 5.71 4.07
C PRO A 177 11.32 4.99 3.56
N GLU A 178 11.74 3.91 4.23
CA GLU A 178 12.93 3.15 3.85
C GLU A 178 12.68 2.24 2.63
N THR A 179 11.43 1.88 2.34
CA THR A 179 11.06 0.96 1.26
C THR A 179 10.12 1.55 0.21
N ALA A 180 9.69 2.81 0.36
CA ALA A 180 8.62 3.43 -0.42
C ALA A 180 8.81 3.35 -1.95
N LEU A 181 10.05 3.34 -2.42
CA LEU A 181 10.40 3.29 -3.85
C LEU A 181 10.94 1.92 -4.29
N VAL A 182 10.70 0.86 -3.50
CA VAL A 182 11.18 -0.50 -3.77
C VAL A 182 10.01 -1.45 -3.99
N PRO A 183 9.52 -1.61 -5.24
CA PRO A 183 8.36 -2.44 -5.60
C PRO A 183 8.30 -3.83 -4.94
N SER A 184 9.43 -4.52 -4.86
CA SER A 184 9.51 -5.88 -4.32
C SER A 184 9.27 -5.98 -2.80
N GLN A 185 9.25 -4.86 -2.08
CA GLN A 185 9.05 -4.83 -0.63
C GLN A 185 7.66 -4.33 -0.22
N ASN A 186 6.86 -3.81 -1.16
CA ASN A 186 5.51 -3.35 -0.87
C ASN A 186 4.53 -4.10 -1.79
N PRO A 187 3.94 -5.23 -1.34
CA PRO A 187 2.95 -5.97 -2.12
C PRO A 187 1.59 -5.25 -2.08
N VAL A 188 1.55 -4.00 -2.53
CA VAL A 188 0.37 -3.13 -2.52
C VAL A 188 0.16 -2.54 -3.91
N ILE A 189 -1.10 -2.42 -4.31
CA ILE A 189 -1.49 -1.60 -5.46
C ILE A 189 -2.36 -0.49 -4.93
N ALA A 190 -2.03 0.76 -5.27
CA ALA A 190 -2.77 1.93 -4.84
C ALA A 190 -3.20 2.78 -6.02
N ILE A 191 -4.34 3.44 -5.86
CA ILE A 191 -4.76 4.55 -6.70
C ILE A 191 -4.65 5.77 -5.80
N GLU A 192 -3.65 6.60 -6.06
CA GLU A 192 -3.41 7.81 -5.29
C GLU A 192 -4.15 9.01 -5.87
N PHE A 193 -4.57 9.88 -4.96
CA PHE A 193 -5.19 11.17 -5.20
C PHE A 193 -4.29 12.16 -4.49
N ASP A 194 -3.20 12.52 -5.17
CA ASP A 194 -2.11 13.32 -4.65
C ASP A 194 -2.40 14.81 -4.86
N THR A 195 -2.44 15.56 -3.75
CA THR A 195 -2.69 17.00 -3.73
C THR A 195 -1.41 17.81 -3.51
N TYR A 196 -0.29 17.16 -3.22
CA TYR A 196 0.99 17.79 -2.93
C TYR A 196 2.17 17.06 -3.54
N THR A 197 2.75 17.67 -4.57
CA THR A 197 3.85 17.05 -5.31
C THR A 197 5.16 16.99 -4.52
N ASN A 198 5.75 15.81 -4.45
CA ASN A 198 7.04 15.47 -3.89
C ASN A 198 8.12 15.22 -4.96
N GLY A 199 9.35 14.92 -4.51
CA GLY A 199 10.50 14.77 -5.39
C GLY A 199 10.56 13.45 -6.16
N TRP A 200 9.78 12.45 -5.77
CA TRP A 200 9.64 11.17 -6.47
C TRP A 200 8.50 11.18 -7.50
N ASP A 201 7.55 12.10 -7.37
CA ASP A 201 6.42 12.18 -8.29
C ASP A 201 6.87 12.50 -9.71
N PRO A 202 6.08 12.09 -10.72
CA PRO A 202 6.48 12.20 -12.11
C PRO A 202 6.97 13.59 -12.45
N SER A 203 8.17 13.65 -13.02
CA SER A 203 8.81 14.87 -13.50
C SER A 203 8.18 15.33 -14.81
N SER A 204 6.89 15.67 -14.76
CA SER A 204 6.26 16.55 -15.73
C SER A 204 6.89 17.95 -15.58
N PRO A 205 7.00 18.78 -16.65
CA PRO A 205 7.51 20.16 -16.57
C PRO A 205 6.80 21.06 -15.55
N SER A 206 5.76 20.55 -14.92
CA SER A 206 5.01 21.17 -13.85
C SER A 206 4.52 20.06 -12.93
N GLN A 207 5.27 19.87 -11.83
CA GLN A 207 4.81 19.16 -10.64
C GLN A 207 3.45 19.72 -10.23
N PHE A 208 2.40 18.92 -10.40
CA PHE A 208 1.02 19.29 -10.11
C PHE A 208 0.33 18.17 -9.34
N PRO A 209 -0.73 18.50 -8.59
CA PRO A 209 -1.66 17.52 -8.08
C PRO A 209 -2.13 16.56 -9.19
N HIS A 210 -2.23 15.28 -8.86
CA HIS A 210 -2.48 14.23 -9.84
C HIS A 210 -3.22 13.04 -9.25
N ILE A 211 -3.82 12.24 -10.13
CA ILE A 211 -4.31 10.91 -9.80
C ILE A 211 -3.30 9.92 -10.39
N GLY A 212 -2.84 8.98 -9.57
CA GLY A 212 -1.78 8.03 -9.89
C GLY A 212 -2.19 6.57 -9.72
N ILE A 213 -1.43 5.68 -10.36
CA ILE A 213 -1.50 4.23 -10.16
C ILE A 213 -0.15 3.76 -9.66
N ASP A 214 -0.13 3.24 -8.44
CA ASP A 214 1.07 2.82 -7.72
C ASP A 214 1.16 1.31 -7.70
N ILE A 215 2.29 0.77 -8.17
CA ILE A 215 2.52 -0.68 -8.26
C ILE A 215 3.69 -1.05 -7.35
N GLY A 216 3.39 -1.25 -6.07
CA GLY A 216 4.35 -1.55 -5.01
C GLY A 216 5.37 -0.44 -4.71
N SER A 217 5.20 0.72 -5.33
CA SER A 217 6.09 1.88 -5.19
C SER A 217 5.24 3.13 -5.24
N LEU A 218 5.63 4.12 -4.44
CA LEU A 218 5.06 5.46 -4.42
C LEU A 218 5.37 6.26 -5.70
N ASP A 219 6.38 5.84 -6.48
CA ASP A 219 6.59 6.36 -7.83
C ASP A 219 5.55 5.72 -8.79
N SER A 220 4.52 6.50 -9.08
CA SER A 220 3.36 6.11 -9.86
C SER A 220 3.70 5.71 -11.31
N VAL A 221 3.21 4.57 -11.78
CA VAL A 221 3.54 4.06 -13.14
C VAL A 221 2.72 4.73 -14.25
N ALA A 222 1.62 5.38 -13.89
CA ALA A 222 0.77 6.15 -14.78
C ALA A 222 0.03 7.22 -13.98
N THR A 223 -0.02 8.44 -14.51
CA THR A 223 -0.72 9.56 -13.86
C THR A 223 -1.58 10.35 -14.84
N VAL A 224 -2.54 11.07 -14.28
CA VAL A 224 -3.30 12.13 -14.97
C VAL A 224 -3.32 13.38 -14.10
N ASN A 225 -3.18 14.54 -14.74
CA ASN A 225 -3.27 15.82 -14.04
C ASN A 225 -4.66 15.98 -13.40
N TRP A 226 -4.69 16.29 -12.11
CA TRP A 226 -5.91 16.47 -11.34
C TRP A 226 -5.90 17.87 -10.73
N PRO A 227 -6.55 18.87 -11.35
CA PRO A 227 -6.51 20.25 -10.89
C PRO A 227 -7.42 20.44 -9.66
N ILE A 228 -7.06 19.80 -8.55
CA ILE A 228 -7.85 19.72 -7.31
C ILE A 228 -8.19 21.10 -6.73
N ASP A 229 -7.31 22.09 -6.94
CA ASP A 229 -7.49 23.48 -6.50
C ASP A 229 -8.80 24.12 -7.03
N ASP A 230 -9.29 23.68 -8.19
CA ASP A 230 -10.56 24.16 -8.77
C ASP A 230 -11.80 23.66 -7.99
N PHE A 231 -11.65 22.66 -7.14
CA PHE A 231 -12.74 21.93 -6.49
C PHE A 231 -12.77 22.15 -4.97
N VAL A 232 -11.62 22.33 -4.33
CA VAL A 232 -11.50 22.48 -2.87
C VAL A 232 -12.15 23.76 -2.33
N GLU A 233 -12.21 24.84 -3.11
CA GLU A 233 -12.84 26.10 -2.66
C GLU A 233 -14.33 25.96 -2.37
N THR A 234 -15.00 25.01 -3.02
CA THR A 234 -16.44 24.74 -2.87
C THR A 234 -16.73 23.46 -2.11
N ASN A 235 -15.70 22.77 -1.59
CA ASN A 235 -15.80 21.41 -1.05
C ASN A 235 -16.57 20.49 -2.01
N ALA A 236 -16.24 20.55 -3.31
CA ALA A 236 -16.97 19.80 -4.32
C ALA A 236 -16.86 18.29 -4.08
N LEU A 237 -17.98 17.60 -4.23
CA LEU A 237 -18.05 16.14 -4.16
C LEU A 237 -17.43 15.54 -5.43
N GLY A 238 -16.32 14.81 -5.26
CA GLY A 238 -15.72 14.00 -6.32
C GLY A 238 -16.31 12.58 -6.30
N GLU A 239 -16.48 12.00 -7.48
CA GLU A 239 -16.93 10.61 -7.66
C GLU A 239 -15.85 9.83 -8.40
N ALA A 240 -15.28 8.82 -7.75
CA ALA A 240 -14.28 7.94 -8.32
C ALA A 240 -14.89 6.58 -8.71
N SER A 241 -14.51 6.08 -9.87
CA SER A 241 -14.82 4.74 -10.36
C SER A 241 -13.52 4.05 -10.79
N ILE A 242 -13.22 2.91 -10.19
CA ILE A 242 -12.02 2.12 -10.47
C ILE A 242 -12.47 0.74 -10.93
N SER A 243 -11.89 0.22 -12.00
CA SER A 243 -12.15 -1.14 -12.48
C SER A 243 -10.90 -1.84 -12.96
N TYR A 244 -10.86 -3.15 -12.75
CA TYR A 244 -9.85 -4.02 -13.30
C TYR A 244 -10.51 -5.13 -14.12
N ILE A 245 -10.09 -5.22 -15.38
CA ILE A 245 -10.56 -6.25 -16.31
C ILE A 245 -9.43 -7.27 -16.49
N SER A 246 -9.61 -8.45 -15.90
CA SER A 246 -8.64 -9.55 -15.81
C SER A 246 -8.17 -10.05 -17.18
N GLU A 247 -9.07 -10.15 -18.17
CA GLU A 247 -8.75 -10.59 -19.53
C GLU A 247 -7.69 -9.69 -20.19
N SER A 248 -7.83 -8.38 -20.03
CA SER A 248 -6.93 -7.38 -20.57
C SER A 248 -5.84 -6.93 -19.59
N LYS A 249 -5.92 -7.38 -18.34
CA LYS A 249 -5.09 -6.95 -17.20
C LYS A 249 -5.05 -5.43 -17.03
N LYS A 250 -6.16 -4.76 -17.36
CA LYS A 250 -6.21 -3.31 -17.40
C LYS A 250 -6.89 -2.78 -16.15
N LEU A 251 -6.13 -2.04 -15.34
CA LEU A 251 -6.64 -1.21 -14.26
C LEU A 251 -6.98 0.17 -14.82
N SER A 252 -8.21 0.63 -14.63
CA SER A 252 -8.70 1.93 -15.11
C SER A 252 -9.32 2.71 -13.97
N VAL A 253 -9.00 4.00 -13.90
CA VAL A 253 -9.51 4.96 -12.93
C VAL A 253 -10.21 6.07 -13.69
N PHE A 254 -11.39 6.46 -13.21
CA PHE A 254 -12.14 7.62 -13.69
C PHE A 254 -12.62 8.42 -12.49
N VAL A 255 -12.45 9.75 -12.55
CA VAL A 255 -12.90 10.67 -11.51
C VAL A 255 -13.70 11.78 -12.15
N ASP A 256 -14.90 12.03 -11.64
CA ASP A 256 -15.78 13.08 -12.10
C ASP A 256 -16.23 14.00 -10.97
N TYR A 257 -16.62 15.22 -11.34
CA TYR A 257 -17.25 16.18 -10.46
C TYR A 257 -18.58 16.60 -11.10
N PRO A 258 -19.70 15.93 -10.76
CA PRO A 258 -20.96 16.05 -11.51
C PRO A 258 -21.54 17.47 -11.65
N ASN A 259 -21.13 18.39 -10.78
CA ASN A 259 -21.55 19.79 -10.79
C ASN A 259 -20.53 20.74 -11.46
N SER A 260 -19.53 20.19 -12.15
CA SER A 260 -18.50 20.94 -12.87
C SER A 260 -18.73 20.93 -14.39
N GLU A 261 -18.28 21.97 -15.07
CA GLU A 261 -18.23 22.01 -16.54
C GLU A 261 -16.98 21.32 -17.11
N ARG A 262 -16.05 20.87 -16.25
CA ARG A 262 -14.84 20.16 -16.66
C ARG A 262 -15.16 18.73 -17.06
N GLU A 263 -14.41 18.21 -18.04
CA GLU A 263 -14.42 16.78 -18.34
C GLU A 263 -13.78 15.99 -17.19
N GLY A 264 -14.27 14.76 -16.96
CA GLY A 264 -13.70 13.86 -15.97
C GLY A 264 -12.26 13.43 -16.29
N PHE A 265 -11.54 13.04 -15.25
CA PHE A 265 -10.12 12.67 -15.30
C PHE A 265 -10.00 11.15 -15.41
N SER A 266 -9.13 10.67 -16.29
CA SER A 266 -8.92 9.22 -16.46
C SER A 266 -7.46 8.85 -16.59
N VAL A 267 -7.10 7.74 -15.97
CA VAL A 267 -5.79 7.09 -16.09
C VAL A 267 -5.98 5.59 -16.12
N SER A 268 -5.12 4.88 -16.85
CA SER A 268 -5.17 3.42 -16.87
C SER A 268 -3.79 2.82 -17.07
N TYR A 269 -3.60 1.61 -16.58
CA TYR A 269 -2.35 0.88 -16.71
C TYR A 269 -2.61 -0.62 -16.88
N VAL A 270 -1.76 -1.28 -17.68
CA VAL A 270 -1.81 -2.73 -17.86
C VAL A 270 -0.87 -3.39 -16.86
N VAL A 271 -1.44 -4.07 -15.87
CA VAL A 271 -0.70 -4.71 -14.78
C VAL A 271 -1.25 -6.09 -14.48
N ASP A 272 -0.36 -7.07 -14.37
CA ASP A 272 -0.71 -8.39 -13.87
C ASP A 272 -0.71 -8.39 -12.34
N LEU A 273 -1.88 -8.37 -11.70
CA LEU A 273 -1.98 -8.29 -10.23
C LEU A 273 -1.21 -9.41 -9.51
N ARG A 274 -1.05 -10.58 -10.16
CA ARG A 274 -0.30 -11.74 -9.61
C ARG A 274 1.20 -11.45 -9.43
N SER A 275 1.71 -10.44 -10.13
CA SER A 275 3.13 -10.05 -10.02
C SER A 275 3.42 -9.19 -8.78
N VAL A 276 2.39 -8.78 -8.04
CA VAL A 276 2.48 -7.81 -6.95
C VAL A 276 1.77 -8.31 -5.70
N LEU A 277 0.52 -8.76 -5.84
CA LEU A 277 -0.37 -9.07 -4.72
C LEU A 277 -0.36 -10.57 -4.37
N PRO A 278 -0.55 -10.93 -3.09
CA PRO A 278 -0.89 -12.30 -2.70
C PRO A 278 -2.28 -12.70 -3.23
N GLU A 279 -2.62 -14.00 -3.15
CA GLU A 279 -3.94 -14.52 -3.60
C GLU A 279 -5.11 -13.84 -2.87
N TRP A 280 -4.92 -13.53 -1.59
CA TRP A 280 -5.94 -12.93 -0.73
C TRP A 280 -5.53 -11.54 -0.27
N VAL A 281 -6.39 -10.57 -0.54
CA VAL A 281 -6.16 -9.15 -0.22
C VAL A 281 -7.31 -8.56 0.56
N ARG A 282 -7.07 -7.37 1.12
CA ARG A 282 -8.08 -6.45 1.60
C ARG A 282 -8.04 -5.17 0.79
N VAL A 283 -9.18 -4.48 0.80
CA VAL A 283 -9.35 -3.17 0.18
C VAL A 283 -9.66 -2.12 1.22
N GLY A 284 -9.24 -0.90 0.96
CA GLY A 284 -9.49 0.20 1.86
C GLY A 284 -8.97 1.52 1.33
N PHE A 285 -9.02 2.51 2.21
CA PHE A 285 -8.50 3.84 2.00
C PHE A 285 -7.41 4.16 3.00
N SER A 286 -6.38 4.89 2.58
CA SER A 286 -5.32 5.41 3.44
C SER A 286 -5.05 6.85 3.06
N ALA A 287 -4.84 7.72 4.06
CA ALA A 287 -4.49 9.10 3.82
C ALA A 287 -3.48 9.60 4.84
N ALA A 288 -2.80 10.67 4.48
CA ALA A 288 -1.91 11.35 5.41
C ALA A 288 -1.82 12.85 5.15
N THR A 289 -1.41 13.56 6.19
CA THR A 289 -0.95 14.95 6.13
C THR A 289 0.48 15.05 6.61
N GLY A 290 1.23 15.99 6.03
CA GLY A 290 2.59 16.33 6.37
C GLY A 290 2.64 17.62 7.17
N GLU A 291 3.46 18.56 6.69
CA GLU A 291 3.48 19.93 7.21
C GLU A 291 2.35 20.80 6.64
N LEU A 292 1.92 20.48 5.41
CA LEU A 292 0.64 20.95 4.86
C LEU A 292 -0.47 19.97 5.25
N VAL A 293 -1.71 20.45 5.19
CA VAL A 293 -2.86 19.74 5.76
C VAL A 293 -4.13 19.97 4.95
N GLU A 294 -4.98 18.96 4.94
CA GLU A 294 -6.36 18.94 4.45
C GLU A 294 -7.09 17.74 5.09
N THR A 295 -8.42 17.66 4.97
CA THR A 295 -9.14 16.42 5.25
C THR A 295 -9.46 15.66 3.97
N HIS A 296 -9.52 14.34 4.11
CA HIS A 296 -9.93 13.40 3.07
C HIS A 296 -11.14 12.63 3.59
N ASP A 297 -12.32 13.03 3.13
CA ASP A 297 -13.59 12.54 3.65
C ASP A 297 -14.25 11.61 2.63
N ILE A 298 -14.50 10.35 2.99
CA ILE A 298 -15.19 9.36 2.15
C ILE A 298 -16.65 9.26 2.59
N THR A 299 -17.59 9.49 1.68
CA THR A 299 -19.02 9.62 2.01
C THR A 299 -19.84 8.38 1.66
N ASN A 300 -19.39 7.59 0.69
CA ASN A 300 -19.96 6.30 0.33
C ASN A 300 -18.89 5.42 -0.30
N TRP A 301 -19.15 4.11 -0.39
CA TRP A 301 -18.24 3.16 -1.02
C TRP A 301 -18.98 1.90 -1.47
N SER A 302 -18.76 1.47 -2.71
CA SER A 302 -19.16 0.16 -3.23
C SER A 302 -17.97 -0.60 -3.80
N PHE A 303 -18.05 -1.92 -3.75
CA PHE A 303 -17.04 -2.80 -4.29
C PHE A 303 -17.67 -4.10 -4.77
N ASP A 304 -17.21 -4.61 -5.91
CA ASP A 304 -17.62 -5.88 -6.50
C ASP A 304 -16.37 -6.58 -7.05
N SER A 305 -16.26 -7.89 -6.83
CA SER A 305 -15.21 -8.72 -7.40
C SER A 305 -15.69 -10.15 -7.66
N ALA A 306 -15.21 -10.75 -8.75
CA ALA A 306 -15.53 -12.12 -9.16
C ALA A 306 -14.31 -12.81 -9.79
N LEU A 307 -13.96 -14.00 -9.28
CA LEU A 307 -12.82 -14.84 -9.70
C LEU A 307 -13.24 -16.08 -10.50
#